data_AF-A0A495J950-F1
#
_entry.id   AF-A0A495J950-F1
#
_cell.length_a   1.000
_cell.length_b   1.000
_cell.length_c   1.000
_cell.angle_alpha   90.00
_cell.angle_beta   90.00
_cell.angle_gamma   90.00
#
_symmetry.space_group_name_H-M   'P 1'
#
loop_
_entity.id
_entity.type
_entity.pdbx_description
1 polymer ?
#
loop_
_entity_poly.entity_id
_entity_poly.type
_entity_poly.pdbx_seq_one_letter_code
_entity_poly.pdbx_strand_id
1 'polypeptide(L)'
;MDPAELLENFIKLFEDYKDNLKVLNYLIEHDMIHPSFEKRYILNNDDFPFTISDMIRKNDNVVEFYLEAASGCPYKGEVIFDGRWCLKSFRFQCQGCFGDDSLCNVCGSSGWGVL
;
A
#
# COMPACT_ATOMS: atom_id res chain seq x y z
N MET A 1 9.21 9.49 13.52
CA MET A 1 9.19 8.57 12.37
C MET A 1 8.71 9.35 11.18
N ASP A 2 9.54 9.40 10.14
CA ASP A 2 9.23 10.04 8.86
C ASP A 2 8.28 9.15 8.02
N PRO A 3 7.42 9.69 7.13
CA PRO A 3 6.55 8.87 6.28
C PRO A 3 7.32 7.88 5.38
N ALA A 4 8.50 8.24 4.88
CA ALA A 4 9.32 7.32 4.09
C ALA A 4 9.86 6.18 4.97
N GLU A 5 10.35 6.51 6.17
CA GLU A 5 10.82 5.53 7.16
C GLU A 5 9.71 4.55 7.56
N LEU A 6 8.47 5.02 7.75
CA LEU A 6 7.33 4.14 8.02
C LEU A 6 7.10 3.15 6.86
N LEU A 7 7.13 3.63 5.62
CA LEU A 7 6.87 2.78 4.46
C LEU A 7 8.01 1.78 4.23
N GLU A 8 9.27 2.20 4.40
CA GLU A 8 10.43 1.30 4.34
C GLU A 8 10.34 0.19 5.40
N ASN A 9 9.98 0.55 6.63
CA ASN A 9 9.73 -0.43 7.68
C ASN A 9 8.61 -1.40 7.29
N PHE A 10 7.51 -0.90 6.72
CA PHE A 10 6.43 -1.74 6.22
C PHE A 10 6.88 -2.71 5.12
N ILE A 11 7.64 -2.24 4.13
CA ILE A 11 8.19 -3.08 3.04
C ILE A 11 9.08 -4.18 3.64
N LYS A 12 9.94 -3.83 4.60
CA LYS A 12 10.82 -4.78 5.27
C LYS A 12 10.06 -5.86 6.04
N LEU A 13 8.93 -5.52 6.69
CA LEU A 13 8.10 -6.52 7.38
C LEU A 13 7.63 -7.62 6.43
N PHE A 14 7.31 -7.26 5.19
CA PHE A 14 6.92 -8.25 4.21
C PHE A 14 8.07 -9.18 3.81
N GLU A 15 9.29 -8.66 3.63
CA GLU A 15 10.47 -9.47 3.36
C GLU A 15 10.80 -10.43 4.52
N ASP A 16 10.64 -9.95 5.75
CA ASP A 16 10.94 -10.69 6.98
C ASP A 16 9.91 -11.79 7.28
N TYR A 17 8.60 -11.49 7.16
CA TYR A 17 7.55 -12.43 7.54
C TYR A 17 7.12 -13.38 6.42
N LYS A 18 7.20 -12.97 5.15
CA LYS A 18 6.75 -13.72 3.96
C LYS A 18 5.34 -14.32 4.11
N ASP A 19 4.49 -13.62 4.86
CA ASP A 19 3.15 -14.05 5.24
C ASP A 19 2.31 -12.79 5.49
N ASN A 20 1.37 -12.53 4.58
CA ASN A 20 0.51 -11.34 4.61
C ASN A 20 -0.31 -11.23 5.90
N LEU A 21 -0.71 -12.35 6.51
CA LEU A 21 -1.48 -12.34 7.76
C LEU A 21 -0.61 -11.94 8.94
N LYS A 22 0.64 -12.43 9.00
CA LYS A 22 1.60 -12.00 10.04
C LYS A 22 1.95 -10.53 9.93
N VAL A 23 2.17 -10.03 8.71
CA VAL A 23 2.41 -8.60 8.48
C VAL A 23 1.23 -7.78 8.95
N LEU A 24 0.00 -8.16 8.56
CA LEU A 24 -1.21 -7.46 8.98
C LEU A 24 -1.37 -7.43 10.51
N ASN A 25 -1.15 -8.56 11.18
CA ASN A 25 -1.24 -8.64 12.64
C ASN A 25 -0.19 -7.75 13.31
N TYR A 26 1.06 -7.77 12.82
CA TYR A 26 2.11 -6.89 13.34
C TYR A 26 1.72 -5.42 13.24
N LEU A 27 1.20 -4.99 12.09
CA LEU A 27 0.77 -3.60 11.87
C LEU A 27 -0.39 -3.18 12.76
N ILE A 28 -1.30 -4.10 13.08
CA ILE A 28 -2.41 -3.86 14.02
C ILE A 28 -1.88 -3.74 15.44
N GLU A 29 -1.04 -4.68 15.88
CA GLU A 29 -0.50 -4.73 17.25
C GLU A 29 0.35 -3.51 17.59
N HIS A 30 1.06 -2.96 16.59
CA HIS A 30 1.92 -1.78 16.73
C HIS A 30 1.20 -0.48 16.33
N ASP A 31 -0.09 -0.55 16.03
CA ASP A 31 -0.93 0.62 15.75
C ASP A 31 -0.38 1.47 14.57
N MET A 32 0.15 0.79 13.56
CA MET A 32 0.82 1.39 12.39
C MET A 32 -0.12 1.65 11.21
N ILE A 33 -1.38 1.18 11.29
CA ILE A 33 -2.41 1.39 10.26
C ILE A 33 -3.46 2.38 10.75
N HIS A 34 -3.96 3.20 9.84
CA HIS A 34 -5.07 4.12 10.11
C HIS A 34 -6.38 3.33 10.30
N PRO A 35 -7.35 3.79 11.12
CA PRO A 35 -8.63 3.10 11.30
C PRO A 35 -9.42 2.85 10.00
N SER A 36 -9.20 3.68 8.97
CA SER A 36 -9.82 3.50 7.65
C SER A 36 -9.07 2.53 6.73
N PHE A 37 -8.03 1.85 7.21
CA PHE A 37 -7.21 0.97 6.39
C PHE A 37 -7.99 -0.27 5.96
N GLU A 38 -8.04 -0.52 4.64
CA GLU A 38 -8.71 -1.68 4.08
C GLU A 38 -7.81 -2.93 4.12
N LYS A 39 -7.95 -3.72 5.18
CA LYS A 39 -7.14 -4.92 5.48
C LYS A 39 -7.09 -5.95 4.34
N ARG A 40 -8.18 -6.07 3.56
CA ARG A 40 -8.28 -6.99 2.41
C ARG A 40 -7.16 -6.82 1.40
N TYR A 41 -6.59 -5.61 1.29
CA TYR A 41 -5.58 -5.34 0.28
C TYR A 41 -4.23 -5.95 0.59
N ILE A 42 -3.85 -6.02 1.87
CA ILE A 42 -2.63 -6.71 2.31
C ILE A 42 -2.75 -8.22 2.08
N LEU A 43 -3.91 -8.82 2.36
CA LEU A 43 -4.09 -10.27 2.29
C LEU A 43 -3.92 -10.83 0.87
N ASN A 44 -4.18 -10.02 -0.16
CA ASN A 44 -4.15 -10.43 -1.57
C ASN A 44 -2.90 -9.93 -2.31
N ASN A 45 -1.83 -9.56 -1.61
CA ASN A 45 -0.58 -9.13 -2.25
C ASN A 45 0.21 -10.32 -2.83
N ASP A 46 0.82 -10.13 -4.01
CA ASP A 46 1.91 -10.97 -4.50
C ASP A 46 3.14 -10.89 -3.57
N ASP A 47 3.92 -11.97 -3.52
CA ASP A 47 5.13 -12.07 -2.71
C ASP A 47 6.29 -11.19 -3.24
N PHE A 48 7.08 -10.69 -2.28
CA PHE A 48 8.14 -9.66 -2.27
C PHE A 48 9.36 -9.96 -3.15
N PRO A 49 10.24 -8.97 -3.48
CA PRO A 49 10.43 -7.61 -2.90
C PRO A 49 9.66 -6.45 -3.53
N PHE A 50 9.52 -5.34 -2.79
CA PHE A 50 9.05 -4.03 -3.29
C PHE A 50 10.17 -3.00 -3.27
N THR A 51 10.19 -2.11 -4.26
CA THR A 51 11.08 -0.94 -4.31
C THR A 51 10.25 0.33 -4.48
N ILE A 52 10.54 1.39 -3.71
CA ILE A 52 9.89 2.69 -3.89
C ILE A 52 10.44 3.32 -5.18
N SER A 53 9.56 3.64 -6.14
CA SER A 53 9.94 4.25 -7.41
C SER A 53 9.64 5.75 -7.47
N ASP A 54 8.60 6.21 -6.77
CA ASP A 54 8.24 7.63 -6.73
C ASP A 54 7.52 8.00 -5.42
N MET A 55 7.55 9.30 -5.07
CA MET A 55 6.92 9.86 -3.89
C MET A 55 6.23 11.20 -4.23
N ILE A 56 4.93 11.27 -3.97
CA ILE A 56 4.12 12.47 -4.16
C ILE A 56 3.53 12.92 -2.83
N ARG A 57 3.88 14.12 -2.40
CA ARG A 57 3.20 14.78 -1.28
C ARG A 57 1.90 15.41 -1.77
N LYS A 58 0.76 14.82 -1.41
CA LYS A 58 -0.57 15.34 -1.78
C LYS A 58 -0.95 16.59 -1.00
N ASN A 59 -0.61 16.61 0.29
CA ASN A 59 -0.77 17.75 1.19
C ASN A 59 0.14 17.58 2.42
N ASP A 60 0.03 18.47 3.41
CA ASP A 60 0.87 18.45 4.62
C ASP A 60 0.76 17.17 5.44
N ASN A 61 -0.38 16.48 5.34
CA ASN A 61 -0.70 15.30 6.13
C ASN A 61 -0.73 14.01 5.31
N VAL A 62 -0.57 14.05 3.99
CA VAL A 62 -0.73 12.86 3.13
C VAL A 62 0.40 12.76 2.14
N VAL A 63 1.07 11.61 2.16
CA VAL A 63 2.12 11.24 1.21
C VAL A 63 1.72 9.95 0.51
N GLU A 64 1.79 9.97 -0.80
CA GLU A 64 1.57 8.81 -1.66
C GLU A 64 2.91 8.33 -2.20
N PHE A 65 3.09 7.03 -2.23
CA PHE A 65 4.28 6.35 -2.71
C PHE A 65 3.89 5.36 -3.80
N TYR A 66 4.64 5.36 -4.88
CA TYR A 66 4.57 4.34 -5.91
C TYR A 66 5.66 3.31 -5.66
N LEU A 67 5.27 2.04 -5.74
CA LEU A 67 6.19 0.93 -5.54
C LEU A 67 6.15 -0.02 -6.73
N GLU A 68 7.29 -0.60 -7.03
CA GLU A 68 7.46 -1.66 -8.02
C GLU A 68 7.70 -2.98 -7.29
N ALA A 69 6.90 -3.99 -7.61
CA ALA A 69 7.14 -5.36 -7.17
C ALA A 69 8.06 -6.10 -8.15
N ALA A 70 8.72 -7.17 -7.70
CA ALA A 70 9.51 -8.03 -8.59
C ALA A 70 8.71 -8.66 -9.74
N SER A 71 7.39 -8.80 -9.59
CA SER A 71 6.49 -9.23 -10.67
C SER A 71 6.33 -8.18 -11.78
N GLY A 72 6.84 -6.96 -11.60
CA GLY A 72 6.59 -5.82 -12.47
C GLY A 72 5.21 -5.18 -12.26
N CYS A 73 4.41 -5.70 -11.32
CA CYS A 73 3.13 -5.12 -10.96
C CYS A 73 3.35 -3.82 -10.16
N PRO A 74 2.66 -2.72 -10.52
CA PRO A 74 2.77 -1.48 -9.77
C PRO A 74 1.86 -1.49 -8.54
N TYR A 75 2.38 -0.88 -7.48
CA TYR A 75 1.77 -0.75 -6.17
C TYR A 75 1.71 0.70 -5.74
N LYS A 76 0.78 0.98 -4.84
CA LYS A 76 0.59 2.32 -4.28
C LYS A 76 0.35 2.25 -2.78
N GLY A 77 1.24 2.89 -2.02
CA GLY A 77 1.11 3.10 -0.59
C GLY A 77 0.67 4.54 -0.31
N GLU A 78 -0.29 4.73 0.58
CA GLU A 78 -0.64 6.06 1.09
C GLU A 78 -0.42 6.08 2.59
N VAL A 79 0.31 7.09 3.06
CA VAL A 79 0.59 7.35 4.47
C VAL A 79 -0.08 8.66 4.87
N ILE A 80 -0.74 8.68 6.02
CA ILE A 80 -1.44 9.84 6.56
C ILE A 80 -0.92 10.21 7.95
N PHE A 81 -0.86 11.51 8.24
CA PHE A 81 -0.61 12.05 9.58
C PHE A 81 -1.94 12.35 10.27
N ASP A 82 -2.21 11.62 11.35
CA ASP A 82 -3.36 11.83 12.25
C ASP A 82 -2.87 11.71 13.70
N GLY A 83 -2.19 12.75 14.17
CA GLY A 83 -1.44 12.72 15.45
C GLY A 83 -0.13 11.93 15.40
N ARG A 84 -0.03 10.94 14.52
CA ARG A 84 1.20 10.26 14.08
C ARG A 84 1.06 9.80 12.64
N TRP A 85 2.19 9.46 11.99
CA TRP A 85 2.16 8.84 10.67
C TRP A 85 1.68 7.40 10.75
N CYS A 86 0.66 7.07 9.95
CA CYS A 86 0.06 5.75 9.85
C CYS A 86 -0.13 5.37 8.38
N LEU A 87 -0.05 4.09 8.08
CA LEU A 87 -0.38 3.58 6.76
C LEU A 87 -1.90 3.65 6.55
N LYS A 88 -2.34 4.39 5.53
CA LYS A 88 -3.75 4.62 5.20
C LYS A 88 -4.27 3.65 4.14
N SER A 89 -3.44 3.33 3.14
CA SER A 89 -3.76 2.30 2.16
C SER A 89 -2.49 1.69 1.58
N PHE A 90 -2.59 0.44 1.14
CA PHE A 90 -1.57 -0.22 0.32
C PHE A 90 -2.31 -1.08 -0.69
N ARG A 91 -2.16 -0.80 -1.98
CA ARG A 91 -2.98 -1.38 -3.05
C ARG A 91 -2.10 -1.82 -4.20
N PHE A 92 -2.43 -2.95 -4.83
CA PHE A 92 -1.90 -3.30 -6.16
C PHE A 92 -2.82 -2.74 -7.25
N GLN A 93 -2.28 -2.51 -8.44
CA GLN A 93 -3.05 -1.98 -9.56
C GLN A 93 -4.20 -2.93 -9.96
N CYS A 94 -5.38 -2.38 -10.21
CA CYS A 94 -6.67 -3.03 -10.46
C CYS A 94 -7.37 -3.65 -9.24
N GLN A 95 -6.71 -3.76 -8.07
CA GLN A 95 -7.36 -4.21 -6.83
C GLN A 95 -8.42 -3.23 -6.28
N GLY A 96 -8.32 -1.96 -6.67
CA GLY A 96 -9.29 -0.92 -6.33
C GLY A 96 -10.55 -0.95 -7.22
N CYS A 97 -10.54 -1.72 -8.30
CA CYS A 97 -11.65 -1.85 -9.24
C CYS A 97 -12.31 -3.22 -9.12
N PHE A 98 -13.58 -3.31 -9.51
CA PHE A 98 -14.29 -4.59 -9.65
C PHE A 98 -13.75 -5.48 -10.79
N GLY A 99 -12.60 -5.12 -11.39
CA GLY A 99 -12.08 -5.77 -12.58
C GLY A 99 -10.84 -6.58 -12.25
N ASP A 100 -11.00 -7.91 -12.25
CA ASP A 100 -9.89 -8.87 -12.34
C ASP A 100 -9.28 -8.90 -13.77
N ASP A 101 -9.77 -8.03 -14.66
CA ASP A 101 -9.32 -7.90 -16.05
C ASP A 101 -8.59 -6.56 -16.25
N SER A 102 -7.35 -6.65 -16.74
CA SER A 102 -6.53 -5.52 -17.20
C SER A 102 -7.23 -4.61 -18.23
N LEU A 103 -8.26 -5.11 -18.92
CA LEU A 103 -9.09 -4.39 -19.88
C LEU A 103 -10.42 -3.89 -19.33
N CYS A 104 -10.70 -4.05 -18.02
CA CYS A 104 -12.04 -3.75 -17.48
C CYS A 104 -12.46 -2.28 -17.69
N ASN A 105 -11.48 -1.36 -17.81
CA ASN A 105 -11.65 0.08 -18.01
C ASN A 105 -12.58 0.78 -16.99
N VAL A 106 -12.94 0.12 -15.90
CA VAL A 106 -13.87 0.62 -14.87
C VAL A 106 -13.36 1.93 -14.23
N CYS A 107 -12.05 2.09 -14.12
CA CYS A 107 -11.40 3.28 -13.60
C CYS A 107 -10.81 4.20 -14.69
N GLY A 108 -11.31 4.12 -15.93
CA GLY A 108 -10.74 4.86 -17.05
C GLY A 108 -9.29 4.48 -17.33
N SER A 109 -8.97 3.19 -17.19
CA SER A 109 -7.63 2.62 -17.37
C SER A 109 -6.56 3.10 -16.37
N SER A 110 -6.92 3.83 -15.30
CA SER A 110 -5.95 4.29 -14.28
C SER A 110 -5.41 3.15 -13.41
N GLY A 111 -6.21 2.11 -13.21
CA GLY A 111 -5.90 0.95 -12.38
C GLY A 111 -6.00 1.19 -10.86
N TRP A 112 -6.51 2.32 -10.37
CA TRP A 112 -6.45 2.65 -8.92
C TRP A 112 -7.81 2.75 -8.22
N GLY A 113 -8.88 2.28 -8.86
CA GLY A 113 -10.26 2.48 -8.42
C GLY A 113 -10.97 3.59 -9.20
N VAL A 114 -12.29 3.65 -9.10
CA VAL A 114 -13.09 4.74 -9.68
C VAL A 114 -12.88 5.98 -8.81
N LEU A 115 -12.50 7.11 -9.42
CA LEU A 115 -12.29 8.39 -8.75
C LEU A 115 -13.59 8.99 -8.23
#